data_AF-A0A3S4Z2J2-F1
#
_entry.id   AF-A0A3S4Z2J2-F1
#
_cell.length_a   1.000
_cell.length_b   1.000
_cell.length_c   1.000
_cell.angle_alpha   90.00
_cell.angle_beta   90.00
_cell.angle_gamma   90.00
#
_symmetry.space_group_name_H-M   'P 1'
#
loop_
_entity.id
_entity.type
_entity.pdbx_description
1 polymer ?
#
loop_
_entity_poly.entity_id
_entity_poly.type
_entity_poly.pdbx_seq_one_letter_code
_entity_poly.pdbx_strand_id
1 'polypeptide(L)'
;MRRRAGQAGGLGLLQLTVDELRQQPLPAKHILVVENVQSGLGLPLLADTIAVSGGGKNVSWLDAPWLADKQVAYWGDIDSWGLHVLSDARSKLPQLTALMMDHTTVMRYSAMMVDEDSSMTVVPTHLTADELVLFEALIAGNYPGTRLEQEKLAPDYIQQRLSEWLSSLQ
;
A
#
# COMPACT_ATOMS: atom_id res chain seq x y z
N MET A 1 -25.37 0.85 11.47
CA MET A 1 -25.14 -0.55 11.90
C MET A 1 -25.55 -1.52 10.79
N ARG A 2 -24.59 -2.13 10.09
CA ARG A 2 -24.78 -3.40 9.38
C ARG A 2 -23.55 -4.26 9.65
N ARG A 3 -23.59 -5.02 10.75
CA ARG A 3 -22.61 -6.08 11.00
C ARG A 3 -23.01 -7.29 10.16
N ARG A 4 -22.16 -7.68 9.21
CA ARG A 4 -22.09 -9.07 8.74
C ARG A 4 -20.81 -9.68 9.32
N ALA A 5 -20.91 -10.14 10.55
CA ALA A 5 -19.98 -11.13 11.06
C ALA A 5 -20.57 -12.50 10.70
N GLY A 6 -20.03 -13.14 9.65
CA GLY A 6 -20.15 -14.58 9.52
C GLY A 6 -19.14 -15.21 10.47
N GLN A 7 -19.58 -16.04 11.41
CA GLN A 7 -18.67 -16.91 12.16
C GLN A 7 -18.78 -18.33 11.62
N ALA A 8 -17.65 -18.83 11.11
CA ALA A 8 -17.27 -20.24 11.01
C ALA A 8 -15.74 -20.25 10.79
N GLY A 9 -15.02 -21.26 11.27
CA GLY A 9 -13.55 -21.30 11.20
C GLY A 9 -12.99 -21.01 9.81
N GLY A 10 -11.96 -20.15 9.72
CA GLY A 10 -11.21 -19.90 8.47
C GLY A 10 -11.85 -18.94 7.46
N LEU A 11 -12.48 -17.84 7.88
CA LEU A 11 -13.09 -16.87 6.96
C LEU A 11 -12.17 -15.68 6.61
N GLY A 12 -11.80 -15.56 5.34
CA GLY A 12 -10.73 -14.68 4.80
C GLY A 12 -11.14 -13.28 4.32
N LEU A 13 -12.30 -12.74 4.71
CA LEU A 13 -12.67 -11.35 4.36
C LEU A 13 -13.61 -10.73 5.40
N LEU A 14 -13.29 -9.53 5.86
CA LEU A 14 -14.09 -8.71 6.76
C LEU A 14 -14.23 -7.30 6.15
N GLN A 15 -15.42 -6.71 6.22
CA GLN A 15 -15.65 -5.33 5.80
C GLN A 15 -15.97 -4.48 7.02
N LEU A 16 -15.23 -3.38 7.17
CA LEU A 16 -15.38 -2.39 8.23
C LEU A 16 -15.52 -1.01 7.61
N THR A 17 -16.21 -0.10 8.28
CA THR A 17 -16.06 1.33 7.95
C THR A 17 -14.68 1.83 8.40
N VAL A 18 -14.25 2.97 7.85
CA VAL A 18 -13.00 3.63 8.28
C VAL A 18 -13.04 3.95 9.78
N ASP A 19 -14.18 4.39 10.30
CA ASP A 19 -14.35 4.67 11.74
C ASP A 19 -14.25 3.41 12.60
N GLU A 20 -14.86 2.30 12.15
CA GLU A 20 -14.75 1.00 12.83
C GLU A 20 -13.30 0.51 12.83
N LEU A 21 -12.62 0.57 11.69
CA LEU A 21 -11.21 0.18 11.56
C LEU A 21 -10.29 1.05 12.46
N ARG A 22 -10.54 2.36 12.52
CA ARG A 22 -9.76 3.28 13.36
C ARG A 22 -9.89 2.97 14.85
N GLN A 23 -11.03 2.43 15.29
CA GLN A 23 -11.32 2.15 16.70
C GLN A 23 -11.07 0.69 17.11
N GLN A 24 -10.98 -0.24 16.16
CA GLN A 24 -10.91 -1.68 16.43
C GLN A 24 -9.50 -2.22 16.16
N PRO A 25 -8.72 -2.56 17.20
CA PRO A 25 -7.44 -3.23 17.02
C PRO A 25 -7.61 -4.56 16.27
N LEU A 26 -6.83 -4.74 15.21
CA LEU A 26 -6.81 -5.98 14.44
C LEU A 26 -5.86 -7.01 15.09
N PRO A 27 -6.25 -8.30 15.14
CA PRO A 27 -5.49 -9.35 15.84
C PRO A 27 -4.36 -9.92 14.94
N ALA A 28 -3.47 -9.06 14.47
CA ALA A 28 -2.26 -9.43 13.74
C ALA A 28 -1.10 -8.51 14.16
N LYS A 29 0.14 -8.98 14.07
CA LYS A 29 1.32 -8.11 14.28
C LYS A 29 1.62 -7.25 13.07
N HIS A 30 1.36 -7.77 11.87
CA HIS A 30 1.66 -7.09 10.63
C HIS A 30 0.36 -6.60 9.97
N ILE A 31 0.34 -5.34 9.56
CA ILE A 31 -0.78 -4.74 8.82
C ILE A 31 -0.25 -4.34 7.45
N LEU A 32 -0.83 -4.92 6.40
CA LEU A 32 -0.51 -4.58 5.02
C LEU A 32 -1.64 -3.76 4.42
N VAL A 33 -1.41 -2.48 4.19
CA VAL A 33 -2.35 -1.59 3.54
C VAL A 33 -2.15 -1.71 2.04
N VAL A 34 -3.20 -2.13 1.32
CA VAL A 34 -3.18 -2.26 -0.14
C VAL A 34 -4.26 -1.36 -0.71
N GLU A 35 -3.89 -0.41 -1.56
CA GLU A 35 -4.87 0.53 -2.10
C GLU A 35 -5.95 -0.20 -2.92
N ASN A 36 -5.52 -1.05 -3.85
CA ASN A 36 -6.40 -1.78 -4.74
C ASN A 36 -6.98 -3.07 -4.10
N VAL A 37 -8.30 -3.23 -4.17
CA VAL A 37 -9.02 -4.40 -3.62
C VAL A 37 -8.63 -5.70 -4.32
N GLN A 38 -8.53 -5.69 -5.66
CA GLN A 38 -8.20 -6.88 -6.43
C GLN A 38 -6.79 -7.38 -6.11
N SER A 39 -5.82 -6.47 -6.03
CA SER A 39 -4.45 -6.79 -5.59
C SER A 39 -4.42 -7.33 -4.15
N GLY A 40 -5.22 -6.74 -3.25
CA GLY A 40 -5.36 -7.22 -1.87
C GLY A 40 -5.94 -8.64 -1.77
N LEU A 41 -6.93 -8.98 -2.62
CA LEU A 41 -7.51 -10.32 -2.68
C LEU A 41 -6.57 -11.37 -3.31
N GLY A 42 -5.61 -10.92 -4.12
CA GLY A 42 -4.61 -11.77 -4.77
C GLY A 42 -3.35 -12.05 -3.93
N LEU A 43 -3.27 -11.54 -2.70
CA LEU A 43 -2.11 -11.72 -1.83
C LEU A 43 -1.93 -13.21 -1.44
N PRO A 44 -0.67 -13.67 -1.30
CA PRO A 44 -0.39 -14.98 -0.73
C PRO A 44 -0.75 -15.01 0.76
N LEU A 45 -0.80 -16.22 1.35
CA LEU A 45 -0.88 -16.37 2.80
C LEU A 45 0.39 -15.85 3.46
N LEU A 46 0.25 -14.90 4.38
CA LEU A 46 1.33 -14.27 5.12
C LEU A 46 1.15 -14.53 6.62
N ALA A 47 2.23 -14.85 7.32
CA ALA A 47 2.18 -15.18 8.74
C ALA A 47 1.89 -13.94 9.60
N ASP A 48 0.89 -14.05 10.49
CA ASP A 48 0.52 -12.99 11.45
C ASP A 48 0.25 -11.63 10.79
N THR A 49 -0.32 -11.67 9.58
CA THR A 49 -0.59 -10.50 8.75
C THR A 49 -2.07 -10.37 8.44
N ILE A 50 -2.62 -9.16 8.59
CA ILE A 50 -3.92 -8.79 8.04
C ILE A 50 -3.71 -7.73 6.95
N ALA A 51 -4.26 -7.99 5.76
CA ALA A 51 -4.33 -7.00 4.70
C ALA A 51 -5.59 -6.14 4.85
N VAL A 52 -5.43 -4.82 4.70
CA VAL A 52 -6.53 -3.86 4.65
C VAL A 52 -6.55 -3.25 3.26
N SER A 53 -7.65 -3.45 2.52
CA SER A 53 -7.80 -2.93 1.17
C SER A 53 -9.17 -2.28 0.94
N GLY A 54 -9.26 -1.47 -0.12
CA GLY A 54 -10.52 -0.83 -0.52
C GLY A 54 -10.87 0.45 0.22
N GLY A 55 -9.91 1.06 0.92
CA GLY A 55 -10.04 2.43 1.45
C GLY A 55 -9.90 3.52 0.39
N GLY A 56 -9.49 3.16 -0.84
CA GLY A 56 -9.06 4.12 -1.85
C GLY A 56 -7.96 5.04 -1.31
N LYS A 57 -8.05 6.34 -1.62
CA LYS A 57 -7.11 7.37 -1.12
C LYS A 57 -7.29 7.67 0.38
N ASN A 58 -8.23 7.04 1.08
CA ASN A 58 -8.51 7.34 2.48
C ASN A 58 -7.61 6.55 3.44
N VAL A 59 -6.47 7.15 3.75
CA VAL A 59 -5.50 6.66 4.74
C VAL A 59 -5.67 7.34 6.12
N SER A 60 -6.79 8.03 6.36
CA SER A 60 -6.98 8.79 7.61
C SER A 60 -6.97 7.95 8.87
N TRP A 61 -7.35 6.68 8.80
CA TRP A 61 -7.35 5.75 9.93
C TRP A 61 -5.96 5.32 10.39
N LEU A 62 -4.89 5.63 9.63
CA LEU A 62 -3.52 5.25 10.00
C LEU A 62 -2.98 5.99 11.23
N ASP A 63 -3.68 7.02 11.71
CA ASP A 63 -3.40 7.65 12.99
C ASP A 63 -4.03 6.90 14.19
N ALA A 64 -4.64 5.73 13.95
CA ALA A 64 -5.24 4.92 14.99
C ALA A 64 -4.19 4.51 16.04
N PRO A 65 -4.43 4.77 17.34
CA PRO A 65 -3.44 4.49 18.39
C PRO A 65 -2.98 3.03 18.46
N TRP A 66 -3.83 2.08 18.05
CA TRP A 66 -3.52 0.65 18.10
C TRP A 66 -2.47 0.21 17.08
N LEU A 67 -2.14 1.05 16.10
CA LEU A 67 -1.07 0.78 15.13
C LEU A 67 0.33 1.02 15.69
N ALA A 68 0.46 1.69 16.84
CA ALA A 68 1.75 2.03 17.44
C ALA A 68 2.66 0.80 17.68
N ASP A 69 2.06 -0.34 18.03
CA ASP A 69 2.77 -1.59 18.32
C ASP A 69 2.71 -2.59 17.13
N LYS A 70 2.41 -2.11 15.93
CA LYS A 70 2.28 -2.93 14.71
C LYS A 70 3.38 -2.63 13.71
N GLN A 71 3.72 -3.63 12.91
CA GLN A 71 4.54 -3.42 11.71
C GLN A 71 3.60 -3.14 10.55
N VAL A 72 3.70 -1.95 9.96
CA VAL A 72 2.75 -1.50 8.95
C VAL A 72 3.47 -1.26 7.64
N ALA A 73 2.98 -1.90 6.59
CA ALA A 73 3.40 -1.67 5.23
C ALA A 73 2.27 -1.08 4.39
N TYR A 74 2.62 -0.29 3.38
CA TYR A 74 1.70 0.22 2.38
C TYR A 74 2.18 -0.12 0.97
N TRP A 75 1.23 -0.50 0.13
CA TRP A 75 1.43 -0.78 -1.28
C TRP A 75 0.30 -0.14 -2.08
N GLY A 76 0.66 0.82 -2.93
CA GLY A 76 -0.22 1.47 -3.90
C GLY A 76 0.37 1.43 -5.31
N ASP A 77 -0.32 2.06 -6.25
CA ASP A 77 0.20 2.28 -7.61
C ASP A 77 1.43 3.19 -7.59
N ILE A 78 2.35 2.99 -8.52
CA ILE A 78 3.46 3.94 -8.73
C ILE A 78 3.03 4.97 -9.76
N ASP A 79 2.43 6.04 -9.27
CA ASP A 79 2.09 7.25 -10.02
C ASP A 79 2.17 8.48 -9.10
N SER A 80 1.86 9.66 -9.66
CA SER A 80 1.90 10.90 -8.89
C SER A 80 0.93 10.91 -7.69
N TRP A 81 -0.21 10.25 -7.81
CA TRP A 81 -1.24 10.19 -6.76
C TRP A 81 -0.94 9.13 -5.70
N GLY A 82 -0.45 7.96 -6.09
CA GLY A 82 -0.04 6.89 -5.17
C GLY A 82 1.08 7.37 -4.23
N LEU A 83 2.03 8.14 -4.74
CA LEU A 83 3.07 8.76 -3.90
C LEU A 83 2.53 9.87 -3.00
N HIS A 84 1.48 10.59 -3.38
CA HIS A 84 0.77 11.50 -2.46
C HIS A 84 0.08 10.73 -1.33
N VAL A 85 -0.62 9.64 -1.65
CA VAL A 85 -1.29 8.81 -0.64
C VAL A 85 -0.26 8.19 0.31
N LEU A 86 0.91 7.76 -0.19
CA LEU A 86 2.02 7.30 0.63
C LEU A 86 2.54 8.39 1.58
N SER A 87 2.74 9.61 1.07
CA SER A 87 3.12 10.77 1.90
C SER A 87 2.05 11.06 2.96
N ASP A 88 0.78 11.04 2.60
CA ASP A 88 -0.33 11.26 3.54
C ASP A 88 -0.41 10.15 4.59
N ALA A 89 -0.13 8.90 4.21
CA ALA A 89 -0.03 7.77 5.14
C ALA A 89 1.12 7.98 6.12
N ARG A 90 2.30 8.36 5.63
CA ARG A 90 3.50 8.56 6.46
C ARG A 90 3.38 9.77 7.38
N SER A 91 2.64 10.81 6.99
CA SER A 91 2.34 11.94 7.90
C SER A 91 1.56 11.52 9.17
N LYS A 92 0.83 10.40 9.09
CA LYS A 92 0.03 9.84 10.20
C LYS A 92 0.78 8.73 10.93
N LEU A 93 1.54 7.93 10.19
CA LEU A 93 2.31 6.80 10.70
C LEU A 93 3.75 6.82 10.13
N PRO A 94 4.67 7.59 10.72
CA PRO A 94 6.01 7.83 10.15
C PRO A 94 6.86 6.57 9.94
N GLN A 95 6.62 5.52 10.74
CA GLN A 95 7.34 4.23 10.68
C GLN A 95 6.84 3.28 9.59
N LEU A 96 5.85 3.69 8.80
CA LEU A 96 5.30 2.87 7.72
C LEU A 96 6.34 2.55 6.65
N THR A 97 6.35 1.29 6.20
CA THR A 97 7.21 0.80 5.13
C THR A 97 6.46 0.82 3.79
N ALA A 98 6.99 1.48 2.77
CA ALA A 98 6.47 1.36 1.41
C ALA A 98 6.97 0.05 0.77
N LEU A 99 6.09 -0.71 0.14
CA LEU A 99 6.44 -1.95 -0.56
C LEU A 99 6.17 -1.82 -2.05
N MET A 100 7.15 -2.23 -2.86
CA MET A 100 7.03 -2.26 -4.32
C MET A 100 6.67 -0.89 -4.94
N MET A 101 7.03 0.19 -4.25
CA MET A 101 6.84 1.57 -4.70
C MET A 101 8.21 2.26 -4.86
N ASP A 102 9.10 1.61 -5.59
CA ASP A 102 10.50 2.01 -5.75
C ASP A 102 10.92 2.01 -7.23
N HIS A 103 12.03 2.70 -7.51
CA HIS A 103 12.61 2.79 -8.85
C HIS A 103 12.93 1.41 -9.43
N THR A 104 13.36 0.45 -8.61
CA THR A 104 13.67 -0.92 -9.05
C THR A 104 12.43 -1.61 -9.62
N THR A 105 11.28 -1.42 -8.97
CA THR A 105 9.99 -1.94 -9.39
C THR A 105 9.55 -1.29 -10.71
N VAL A 106 9.66 0.03 -10.83
CA VAL A 106 9.39 0.74 -12.09
C VAL A 106 10.25 0.19 -13.22
N MET A 107 11.56 0.06 -13.02
CA MET A 107 12.45 -0.40 -14.07
C MET A 107 12.11 -1.81 -14.54
N ARG A 108 11.77 -2.71 -13.60
CA ARG A 108 11.41 -4.10 -13.91
C ARG A 108 10.13 -4.19 -14.75
N TYR A 109 9.17 -3.29 -14.54
CA TYR A 109 7.86 -3.33 -15.19
C TYR A 109 7.59 -2.12 -16.11
N SER A 110 8.65 -1.43 -16.54
CA SER A 110 8.54 -0.19 -17.32
C SER A 110 7.74 -0.34 -18.61
N ALA A 111 7.83 -1.52 -19.26
CA ALA A 111 7.05 -1.84 -20.46
C ALA A 111 5.54 -1.99 -20.23
N MET A 112 5.10 -2.13 -18.97
CA MET A 112 3.69 -2.23 -18.57
C MET A 112 3.12 -0.90 -18.06
N MET A 113 3.93 0.15 -18.04
CA MET A 113 3.49 1.47 -17.63
C MET A 113 2.50 2.06 -18.63
N VAL A 114 1.58 2.84 -18.11
CA VAL A 114 0.58 3.59 -18.86
C VAL A 114 0.65 5.05 -18.44
N ASP A 115 -0.02 5.93 -19.18
CA ASP A 115 -0.15 7.32 -18.78
C ASP A 115 -1.28 7.49 -17.77
N GLU A 116 -1.04 8.31 -16.75
CA GLU A 116 -2.08 8.81 -15.87
C GLU A 116 -2.96 9.85 -16.58
N ASP A 117 -4.27 9.83 -16.34
CA ASP A 117 -5.20 10.81 -16.95
C ASP A 117 -4.87 12.25 -16.54
N SER A 118 -4.42 12.44 -15.30
CA SER A 118 -4.02 13.74 -14.77
C SER A 118 -3.01 13.62 -13.64
N SER A 119 -1.86 14.29 -13.81
CA SER A 119 -0.78 14.29 -12.83
C SER A 119 -1.01 15.25 -11.67
N MET A 120 -0.70 14.82 -10.45
CA MET A 120 -0.51 15.71 -9.32
C MET A 120 0.92 16.23 -9.31
N THR A 121 1.11 17.50 -9.64
CA THR A 121 2.45 18.12 -9.76
C THR A 121 2.97 18.77 -8.49
N VAL A 122 2.14 18.85 -7.44
CA VAL A 122 2.56 19.34 -6.12
C VAL A 122 3.52 18.33 -5.51
N VAL A 123 4.63 18.78 -4.93
CA VAL A 123 5.60 17.85 -4.31
C VAL A 123 5.08 17.40 -2.93
N PRO A 124 4.96 16.09 -2.67
CA PRO A 124 4.55 15.61 -1.35
C PRO A 124 5.66 15.80 -0.31
N THR A 125 5.28 16.10 0.94
CA THR A 125 6.21 16.56 1.98
C THR A 125 6.79 15.47 2.87
N HIS A 126 6.24 14.25 2.83
CA HIS A 126 6.65 13.14 3.71
C HIS A 126 7.18 11.93 2.92
N LEU A 127 7.68 12.15 1.71
CA LEU A 127 8.44 11.15 0.97
C LEU A 127 9.87 11.04 1.51
N THR A 128 10.44 9.85 1.39
CA THR A 128 11.89 9.67 1.52
C THR A 128 12.61 10.29 0.32
N ALA A 129 13.94 10.45 0.40
CA ALA A 129 14.73 10.99 -0.70
C ALA A 129 14.57 10.16 -1.99
N ASP A 130 14.60 8.84 -1.90
CA ASP A 130 14.48 7.95 -3.06
C ASP A 130 13.07 8.00 -3.68
N GLU A 131 12.04 8.10 -2.84
CA GLU A 131 10.66 8.25 -3.30
C GLU A 131 10.41 9.63 -3.93
N LEU A 132 11.04 10.69 -3.43
CA LEU A 132 10.98 12.01 -4.04
C LEU A 132 11.64 12.01 -5.43
N VAL A 133 12.80 11.38 -5.57
CA VAL A 133 13.46 11.19 -6.87
C VAL A 133 12.55 10.40 -7.82
N LEU A 134 11.88 9.35 -7.33
CA LEU A 134 10.91 8.61 -8.11
C LEU A 134 9.73 9.48 -8.57
N PHE A 135 9.16 10.27 -7.66
CA PHE A 135 8.08 11.22 -7.97
C PHE A 135 8.50 12.21 -9.06
N GLU A 136 9.64 12.87 -8.90
CA GLU A 136 10.16 13.85 -9.87
C GLU A 136 10.41 13.20 -11.24
N ALA A 137 10.91 11.97 -11.27
CA ALA A 137 11.14 11.23 -12.51
C ALA A 137 9.82 10.88 -13.24
N LEU A 138 8.75 10.57 -12.52
CA LEU A 138 7.42 10.35 -13.10
C LEU A 138 6.89 11.64 -13.74
N ILE A 139 6.94 12.76 -13.01
CA ILE A 139 6.45 14.06 -13.49
C ILE A 139 7.29 14.60 -14.67
N ALA A 140 8.58 14.32 -14.68
CA ALA A 140 9.47 14.71 -15.77
C ALA A 140 9.28 13.87 -17.05
N GLY A 141 8.51 12.78 -17.00
CA GLY A 141 8.32 11.86 -18.12
C GLY A 141 9.58 11.04 -18.43
N ASN A 142 10.36 10.69 -17.40
CA ASN A 142 11.61 9.93 -17.58
C ASN A 142 11.39 8.43 -17.86
N TYR A 143 10.13 7.97 -17.81
CA TYR A 143 9.74 6.58 -18.05
C TYR A 143 8.79 6.48 -19.26
N PRO A 144 8.56 5.26 -19.79
CA PRO A 144 7.64 5.05 -20.92
C PRO A 144 6.17 5.44 -20.66
N GLY A 145 5.79 5.57 -19.39
CA GLY A 145 4.49 6.10 -18.95
C GLY A 145 4.63 6.73 -17.56
N THR A 146 3.56 7.32 -17.05
CA THR A 146 3.56 8.01 -15.75
C THR A 146 2.90 7.21 -14.62
N ARG A 147 2.39 6.01 -14.91
CA ARG A 147 1.71 5.13 -13.96
C ARG A 147 2.08 3.66 -14.16
N LEU A 148 2.44 2.99 -13.06
CA LEU A 148 2.51 1.54 -12.96
C LEU A 148 1.45 1.03 -11.96
N GLU A 149 0.44 0.35 -12.48
CA GLU A 149 -0.65 -0.20 -11.67
C GLU A 149 -0.21 -1.47 -10.91
N GLN A 150 -0.71 -1.65 -9.68
CA GLN A 150 -0.41 -2.81 -8.83
C GLN A 150 -0.67 -4.15 -9.53
N GLU A 151 -1.74 -4.24 -10.33
CA GLU A 151 -2.15 -5.45 -11.05
C GLU A 151 -1.18 -5.87 -12.15
N LYS A 152 -0.22 -5.01 -12.55
CA LYS A 152 0.81 -5.36 -13.55
C LYS A 152 1.96 -6.17 -12.94
N LEU A 153 2.13 -6.13 -11.62
CA LEU A 153 3.22 -6.83 -10.97
C LEU A 153 2.95 -8.33 -10.97
N ALA A 154 3.97 -9.11 -11.31
CA ALA A 154 3.85 -10.56 -11.37
C ALA A 154 3.67 -11.16 -9.96
N PRO A 155 2.82 -12.19 -9.78
CA PRO A 155 2.55 -12.77 -8.45
C PRO A 155 3.79 -13.29 -7.71
N ASP A 156 4.76 -13.84 -8.43
CA ASP A 156 6.03 -14.33 -7.88
C ASP A 156 6.90 -13.18 -7.33
N TYR A 157 6.94 -12.05 -8.03
CA TYR A 157 7.59 -10.84 -7.55
C TYR A 157 6.91 -10.30 -6.30
N ILE A 158 5.57 -10.22 -6.29
CA ILE A 158 4.80 -9.78 -5.11
C ILE A 158 5.12 -10.69 -3.92
N GLN A 159 5.05 -12.01 -4.10
CA GLN A 159 5.36 -12.98 -3.05
C GLN A 159 6.80 -12.82 -2.53
N GLN A 160 7.78 -12.65 -3.42
CA GLN A 160 9.17 -12.44 -3.04
C GLN A 160 9.32 -11.19 -2.15
N ARG A 161 8.80 -10.05 -2.60
CA ARG A 161 8.95 -8.76 -1.89
C ARG A 161 8.26 -8.77 -0.52
N LEU A 162 7.09 -9.40 -0.43
CA LEU A 162 6.38 -9.58 0.85
C LEU A 162 7.15 -10.50 1.81
N SER A 163 7.78 -11.56 1.29
CA SER A 163 8.59 -12.48 2.11
C SER A 163 9.86 -11.80 2.63
N GLU A 164 10.51 -10.99 1.79
CA GLU A 164 11.68 -10.18 2.17
C GLU A 164 11.31 -9.17 3.27
N TRP A 165 10.17 -8.48 3.14
CA TRP A 165 9.67 -7.57 4.17
C TRP A 165 9.46 -8.31 5.50
N LEU A 166 8.71 -9.42 5.51
CA LEU A 166 8.49 -10.19 6.73
C LEU A 166 9.79 -10.69 7.38
N SER A 167 10.77 -11.10 6.57
CA SER A 167 12.07 -11.57 7.06
C SER A 167 12.88 -10.44 7.69
N SER A 168 12.70 -9.20 7.23
CA SER A 168 13.38 -8.02 7.79
C SER A 168 12.85 -7.57 9.17
N LEU A 169 11.70 -8.10 9.60
CA LEU A 169 11.06 -7.79 10.87
C LEU A 169 11.45 -8.74 12.01
N GLN A 170 12.26 -9.77 11.72
CA GLN A 170 12.77 -10.77 12.66
C GLN A 170 14.10 -10.36 13.28
#